data_AF-A0A520LPX7-F1
#
_entry.id   AF-A0A520LPX7-F1
#
_cell.length_a   1.000
_cell.length_b   1.000
_cell.length_c   1.000
_cell.angle_alpha   90.00
_cell.angle_beta   90.00
_cell.angle_gamma   90.00
#
_symmetry.space_group_name_H-M   'P 1'
#
loop_
_entity.id
_entity.type
_entity.pdbx_description
1 polymer ?
#
loop_
_entity_poly.entity_id
_entity_poly.type
_entity_poly.pdbx_seq_one_letter_code
_entity_poly.pdbx_strand_id
1 'polypeptide(L)' 'MPRYRCPSCCCGPAVVLKPPRGAVPLCFRCGEPLERQPLVRPLPLVVFLAVGSVLVLSSIPLIQNPTPPRPIDRGRSA' A
#
# COMPACT_ATOMS: atom_id res chain seq x y z
N MET A 1 -14.09 4.32 -7.58
CA MET A 1 -15.34 3.85 -8.22
C MET A 1 -15.56 2.38 -7.84
N PRO A 2 -16.75 1.96 -7.37
CA PRO A 2 -17.03 0.57 -7.08
C PRO A 2 -16.97 -0.26 -8.37
N ARG A 3 -16.24 -1.37 -8.34
CA ARG A 3 -16.16 -2.32 -9.46
C ARG A 3 -17.14 -3.46 -9.19
N TYR A 4 -17.82 -3.91 -10.23
CA TYR A 4 -18.77 -5.01 -10.15
C TYR A 4 -18.36 -6.13 -11.12
N ARG A 5 -18.70 -7.38 -10.81
CA ARG A 5 -18.51 -8.52 -11.72
C ARG A 5 -19.80 -9.35 -11.80
N CYS A 6 -20.02 -9.94 -12.96
CA CYS A 6 -21.11 -10.91 -13.15
C CYS A 6 -20.57 -12.31 -12.86
N PRO A 7 -21.19 -13.11 -11.97
CA PRO A 7 -20.69 -14.44 -11.63
C PRO A 7 -20.82 -15.44 -12.78
N SER A 8 -21.78 -15.24 -13.69
CA SER A 8 -22.15 -16.19 -14.74
C SER A 8 -21.61 -15.87 -16.13
N CYS A 9 -21.48 -14.58 -16.49
CA CYS A 9 -21.41 -14.18 -17.90
C CYS A 9 -20.12 -13.45 -18.31
N CYS A 10 -19.35 -12.92 -17.35
CA CYS A 10 -18.24 -12.03 -17.66
C CYS A 10 -17.01 -12.29 -16.78
N CYS A 11 -15.86 -12.57 -17.42
CA CYS A 11 -14.55 -12.54 -16.77
C CYS A 11 -14.02 -11.10 -16.55
N GLY A 12 -14.75 -10.05 -16.95
CA GLY A 12 -14.31 -8.65 -16.94
C GLY A 12 -15.04 -7.76 -15.91
N PRO A 13 -14.45 -6.63 -15.49
CA PRO A 13 -15.10 -5.67 -14.59
C PRO A 13 -16.24 -4.94 -15.32
N ALA A 14 -17.46 -5.03 -14.80
CA ALA A 14 -18.58 -4.20 -15.21
C ALA A 14 -18.49 -2.83 -14.51
N VAL A 15 -18.32 -1.77 -15.29
CA VAL A 15 -18.39 -0.39 -14.79
C VAL A 15 -19.86 0.01 -14.77
N VAL A 16 -20.49 -0.07 -13.61
CA VAL A 16 -21.88 0.37 -13.45
C VAL A 16 -21.89 1.90 -13.34
N LEU A 17 -22.47 2.55 -14.34
CA LEU A 17 -22.73 3.99 -14.33
C LEU A 17 -23.88 4.25 -13.34
N LYS A 18 -23.54 4.69 -12.12
CA LYS A 18 -24.45 5.23 -11.09
C LYS A 18 -25.79 4.46 -10.97
N PRO A 19 -25.80 3.30 -10.28
CA PRO A 19 -27.07 2.67 -9.96
C PRO A 19 -27.91 3.59 -9.05
N PRO A 20 -29.24 3.61 -9.20
CA PRO A 20 -30.12 4.32 -8.28
C PRO A 20 -29.89 3.82 -6.85
N ARG A 21 -30.03 4.72 -5.86
CA ARG A 21 -29.73 4.41 -4.46
C ARG A 21 -30.61 3.24 -4.00
N GLY A 22 -29.98 2.12 -3.62
CA GLY A 22 -30.67 0.91 -3.14
C GLY A 22 -30.99 -0.13 -4.22
N ALA A 23 -30.73 0.14 -5.50
CA ALA A 23 -30.93 -0.85 -6.55
C ALA A 23 -29.72 -1.79 -6.68
N VAL A 24 -29.99 -3.10 -6.80
CA VAL A 24 -28.98 -4.10 -7.14
C VAL A 24 -28.67 -3.97 -8.64
N PRO A 25 -27.43 -3.70 -9.04
CA PRO A 25 -27.09 -3.58 -10.45
C PRO A 25 -27.18 -4.96 -11.12
N LEU A 26 -27.85 -5.05 -12.26
CA LEU A 26 -28.04 -6.29 -13.02
C LEU A 26 -27.08 -6.36 -14.20
N CYS A 27 -26.69 -7.57 -14.59
CA CYS A 27 -25.89 -7.79 -15.78
C CYS A 27 -26.71 -7.56 -17.05
N PHE A 28 -26.23 -6.70 -17.97
CA PHE A 28 -26.92 -6.42 -19.24
C PHE A 28 -27.11 -7.65 -20.13
N ARG A 29 -26.22 -8.66 -20.02
CA ARG A 29 -26.29 -9.86 -20.86
C ARG A 29 -27.24 -10.94 -20.34
N CYS A 30 -27.26 -11.17 -19.03
CA CYS A 30 -27.94 -12.33 -18.45
C CYS A 30 -28.87 -12.00 -17.29
N GLY A 31 -29.01 -10.71 -16.93
CA GLY A 31 -29.96 -10.27 -15.90
C GLY A 31 -29.57 -10.62 -14.47
N GLU A 32 -28.50 -11.38 -14.25
CA GLU A 32 -27.99 -11.77 -12.93
C GLU A 32 -27.51 -10.55 -12.11
N PRO A 33 -27.74 -10.55 -10.77
CA PRO A 33 -27.22 -9.51 -9.90
C PRO A 33 -25.70 -9.45 -9.92
N LEU A 34 -25.17 -8.25 -10.13
CA LEU A 34 -23.74 -8.00 -10.17
C LEU A 34 -23.17 -7.98 -8.75
N GLU A 35 -22.09 -8.74 -8.55
CA GLU A 35 -21.39 -8.83 -7.27
C GLU A 35 -20.36 -7.71 -7.16
N ARG A 36 -20.27 -7.07 -5.99
CA ARG A 36 -19.31 -6.00 -5.76
C ARG A 36 -17.93 -6.60 -5.58
N GLN A 37 -17.01 -6.29 -6.50
CA GLN A 37 -15.64 -6.75 -6.34
C GLN A 37 -15.04 -6.14 -5.07
N PRO A 38 -14.48 -6.97 -4.17
CA PRO A 38 -13.65 -6.44 -3.10
C PRO A 38 -12.50 -5.70 -3.78
N LEU A 39 -12.42 -4.39 -3.56
CA LEU A 39 -11.28 -3.61 -3.99
C LEU A 39 -10.11 -4.18 -3.20
N VAL A 40 -9.30 -5.02 -3.86
CA VAL A 40 -8.17 -5.71 -3.25
C VAL A 40 -7.43 -4.68 -2.43
N ARG A 41 -7.56 -4.74 -1.10
CA ARG A 41 -6.98 -3.71 -0.25
C ARG A 41 -5.48 -3.80 -0.51
N PRO A 42 -4.78 -2.71 -0.85
CA PRO A 42 -3.34 -2.75 -1.07
C PRO A 42 -2.56 -3.06 0.22
N LEU A 43 -3.24 -3.46 1.29
CA LEU A 43 -2.70 -3.74 2.61
C LEU A 43 -1.50 -4.71 2.57
N PRO A 44 -1.52 -5.85 1.83
CA PRO A 44 -0.35 -6.72 1.77
C PRO A 44 0.86 -6.02 1.14
N LEU A 45 0.62 -5.18 0.14
CA LEU A 45 1.65 -4.43 -0.58
C LEU A 45 2.24 -3.32 0.30
N VAL A 46 1.38 -2.63 1.06
CA VAL A 46 1.78 -1.61 2.04
C VAL A 46 2.62 -2.22 3.15
N VAL A 47 2.23 -3.38 3.69
CA VAL A 47 2.99 -4.11 4.72
C VAL A 47 4.36 -4.51 4.18
N PHE A 48 4.41 -5.05 2.96
CA PHE A 48 5.67 -5.46 2.33
C PHE A 48 6.63 -4.28 2.13
N LEU A 49 6.12 -3.14 1.64
CA LEU A 49 6.92 -1.92 1.47
C LEU A 49 7.41 -1.36 2.81
N ALA A 50 6.56 -1.34 3.84
CA ALA A 50 6.93 -0.84 5.16
C ALA A 50 8.05 -1.70 5.77
N VAL A 51 7.87 -3.01 5.85
CA VAL A 51 8.87 -3.94 6.42
C VAL A 51 10.15 -3.92 5.60
N GLY A 52 10.05 -3.96 4.27
CA GLY A 52 11.20 -3.90 3.38
C GLY A 52 12.00 -2.61 3.55
N SER A 53 11.34 -1.46 3.66
CA SER A 53 12.02 -0.18 3.85
C SER A 53 12.82 -0.13 5.16
N VAL A 54 12.23 -0.58 6.27
CA VAL A 54 12.91 -0.64 7.58
C VAL A 54 14.13 -1.55 7.52
N LEU A 55 14.02 -2.72 6.90
CA LEU A 55 15.14 -3.66 6.75
C LEU A 55 16.29 -3.04 5.95
N VAL A 56 15.99 -2.35 4.83
CA VAL A 56 17.00 -1.66 4.02
C VAL A 56 17.66 -0.54 4.81
N LEU A 57 16.90 0.31 5.49
CA LEU A 57 17.45 1.38 6.32
C LEU A 57 18.32 0.85 7.47
N SER A 58 17.95 -0.28 8.08
CA SER A 58 18.73 -0.91 9.15
C SER A 58 20.02 -1.60 8.68
N SER A 59 20.09 -1.97 7.41
CA SER A 59 21.26 -2.69 6.86
C SER A 59 22.34 -1.74 6.32
N ILE A 60 22.02 -0.45 6.18
CA ILE A 60 23.03 0.57 5.88
C ILE A 60 23.63 1.01 7.22
N PRO A 61 24.90 0.66 7.52
CA PRO A 61 25.58 1.28 8.64
C PRO A 61 25.66 2.77 8.32
N LEU A 62 24.82 3.57 8.98
CA LEU A 62 25.05 5.02 9.02
C LEU A 62 26.50 5.17 9.46
N ILE A 63 27.32 5.72 8.58
CA ILE A 63 28.68 6.17 8.86
C ILE A 63 28.54 7.31 9.88
N GLN A 64 28.23 6.95 11.11
CA GLN A 64 28.44 7.76 12.28
C GLN A 64 29.93 7.62 12.52
N ASN A 65 30.70 8.56 11.98
CA ASN A 65 31.94 8.96 12.61
C ASN A 65 31.54 9.79 13.83
N PRO A 66 31.48 9.25 15.06
CA PRO A 66 31.60 10.11 16.22
C PRO A 66 33.01 10.68 16.15
N THR A 67 33.17 11.93 15.71
CA THR A 67 34.44 12.64 15.86
C THR A 67 34.75 12.62 17.36
N PRO A 68 35.81 11.92 17.81
CA PRO A 68 36.12 11.87 19.23
C PRO A 68 36.45 13.30 19.69
N PRO A 69 35.95 13.75 20.85
CA PRO A 69 36.36 15.03 21.41
C PRO A 69 37.88 14.98 21.62
N ARG A 70 38.60 15.91 20.99
CA ARG A 70 40.05 16.03 21.16
C ARG A 70 40.36 16.29 22.64
N PRO A 71 41.31 15.58 23.26
CA PRO A 71 41.74 15.91 24.61
C PRO A 71 42.34 17.32 24.60
N ILE A 72 41.88 18.17 25.53
CA ILE A 72 42.56 19.42 25.85
C ILE A 72 43.84 19.01 26.59
N ASP A 73 44.96 18.95 25.87
CA ASP A 73 46.29 18.90 26.47
C ASP A 73 46.51 20.23 27.21
N ARG A 74 46.14 20.26 28.49
CA ARG A 74 46.63 21.29 29.42
C ARG A 74 47.96 20.85 30.01
N GLY A 75 48.89 20.57 29.11
CA GLY A 75 50.30 20.43 29.43
C GLY A 75 50.91 21.82 29.59
N ARG A 76 51.20 22.19 30.84
CA ARG A 76 52.48 22.78 31.26
C ARG A 76 52.98 23.98 30.43
N SER A 77 52.70 25.18 30.92
CA SER A 77 53.57 26.36 30.79
C SER A 77 53.34 27.16 32.07
N ALA A 78 54.22 26.99 33.05
CA ALA A 78 55.44 27.79 33.28
C ALA A 78 55.10 28.90 34.29
#